data_AF-A0A974DDI5-F1
#
_entry.id   AF-A0A974DDI5-F1
#
_cell.length_a   1.000
_cell.length_b   1.000
_cell.length_c   1.000
_cell.angle_alpha   90.00
_cell.angle_beta   90.00
_cell.angle_gamma   90.00
#
_symmetry.space_group_name_H-M   'P 1'
#
loop_
_entity.id
_entity.type
_entity.pdbx_description
1 polymer ?
#
loop_
_entity_poly.entity_id
_entity_poly.type
_entity_poly.pdbx_seq_one_letter_code
_entity_poly.pdbx_strand_id
1 'polypeptide(L)'
;MSKDLTVTGEWYTNQYYANCNTKGVIHLLECKKCKIQYMGHTTQQLKDREQEHTISVDNNDTSTLIGQDFSQCTNRGTRDLSVKAIEVK
;
A
#
# COMPACT_ATOMS: atom_id res chain seq x y z
N MET A 1 -19.30 -10.33 -1.72
CA MET A 1 -18.94 -11.15 -0.54
C MET A 1 -17.93 -10.35 0.27
N SER A 2 -18.34 -9.74 1.38
CA SER A 2 -17.41 -9.06 2.30
C SER A 2 -16.50 -10.13 2.89
N LYS A 3 -15.19 -10.07 2.63
CA LYS A 3 -14.22 -10.83 3.42
C LYS A 3 -14.01 -10.03 4.69
N ASP A 4 -14.73 -10.38 5.74
CA ASP A 4 -14.45 -9.84 7.07
C ASP A 4 -13.02 -10.24 7.44
N LEU A 5 -12.14 -9.25 7.61
CA LEU A 5 -10.79 -9.50 8.11
C LEU A 5 -10.89 -9.89 9.59
N THR A 6 -10.70 -11.17 9.90
CA THR A 6 -10.58 -11.64 11.28
C THR A 6 -9.24 -11.20 11.85
N VAL A 7 -9.26 -10.25 12.78
CA VAL A 7 -8.07 -9.83 13.52
C VAL A 7 -7.78 -10.88 14.59
N THR A 8 -6.56 -11.45 14.58
CA THR A 8 -6.16 -12.54 15.49
C THR A 8 -5.90 -12.08 16.92
N GLY A 9 -5.73 -10.76 17.14
CA GLY A 9 -5.32 -10.20 18.43
C GLY A 9 -3.81 -10.31 18.71
N GLU A 10 -3.07 -10.97 17.83
CA GLU A 10 -1.62 -11.15 17.92
C GLU A 10 -0.88 -9.90 17.41
N TRP A 11 0.19 -9.53 18.12
CA TRP A 11 1.06 -8.42 17.74
C TRP A 11 2.43 -8.94 17.36
N TYR A 12 2.92 -8.50 16.20
CA TYR A 12 4.25 -8.85 15.71
C TYR A 12 5.13 -7.62 15.69
N THR A 13 6.32 -7.73 16.26
CA THR A 13 7.35 -6.70 16.10
C THR A 13 7.99 -6.88 14.74
N ASN A 14 8.06 -5.82 13.94
CA ASN A 14 8.81 -5.87 12.69
C ASN A 14 10.31 -6.03 13.03
N GLN A 15 10.86 -7.20 12.73
CA GLN A 15 12.26 -7.52 13.01
C GLN A 15 13.21 -7.03 11.90
N TYR A 16 12.67 -6.44 10.83
CA TYR A 16 13.41 -6.09 9.64
C TYR A 16 13.43 -4.58 9.43
N TYR A 17 14.60 -4.07 9.04
CA TYR A 17 14.74 -2.70 8.58
C TYR A 17 14.53 -2.64 7.06
N ALA A 18 13.44 -2.02 6.63
CA ALA A 18 13.19 -1.72 5.23
C ALA A 18 13.32 -0.21 5.00
N ASN A 19 13.92 0.15 3.87
CA ASN A 19 14.01 1.52 3.39
C ASN A 19 13.64 1.56 1.91
N CYS A 20 13.71 2.77 1.33
CA CYS A 20 13.38 3.03 -0.07
C CYS A 20 14.13 2.13 -1.08
N ASN A 21 15.30 1.62 -0.75
CA ASN A 21 16.13 0.79 -1.64
C ASN A 21 16.00 -0.72 -1.36
N THR A 22 15.26 -1.13 -0.33
CA THR A 22 15.05 -2.54 0.00
C THR A 22 14.20 -3.22 -1.09
N LYS A 23 14.57 -4.44 -1.46
CA LYS A 23 13.84 -5.32 -2.40
C LYS A 23 13.23 -6.50 -1.66
N GLY A 24 12.32 -7.23 -2.30
CA GLY A 24 11.68 -8.40 -1.68
C GLY A 24 10.73 -7.98 -0.54
N VAL A 25 10.13 -6.79 -0.64
CA VAL A 25 9.36 -6.20 0.45
C VAL A 25 7.90 -6.59 0.33
N ILE A 26 7.32 -7.08 1.43
CA ILE A 26 5.87 -7.10 1.62
C ILE A 26 5.47 -5.77 2.23
N HIS A 27 4.63 -5.03 1.51
CA HIS A 27 4.23 -3.67 1.84
C HIS A 27 2.71 -3.56 1.94
N LEU A 28 2.25 -2.65 2.79
CA LEU A 28 0.85 -2.31 3.01
C LEU A 28 0.64 -0.86 2.60
N LEU A 29 -0.20 -0.65 1.60
CA LEU A 29 -0.74 0.65 1.26
C LEU A 29 -2.08 0.83 1.96
N GLU A 30 -2.31 2.00 2.55
CA GLU A 30 -3.55 2.34 3.24
C GLU A 30 -4.02 3.73 2.83
N CYS A 31 -5.30 3.86 2.49
CA CYS A 31 -5.94 5.17 2.43
C CYS A 31 -6.35 5.61 3.84
N LYS A 32 -5.69 6.62 4.40
CA LYS A 32 -5.97 7.12 5.76
C LYS A 32 -7.40 7.65 5.93
N LYS A 33 -8.03 8.09 4.83
CA LYS A 33 -9.39 8.62 4.80
C LYS A 33 -10.46 7.52 4.80
N CYS A 34 -10.39 6.58 3.85
CA CYS A 34 -11.40 5.52 3.70
C CYS A 34 -11.05 4.20 4.41
N LYS A 35 -9.83 4.09 4.97
CA LYS A 35 -9.31 2.90 5.67
C LYS A 35 -9.19 1.64 4.81
N ILE A 36 -9.27 1.78 3.48
CA ILE A 36 -9.01 0.69 2.55
C ILE A 36 -7.51 0.37 2.55
N GLN A 37 -7.20 -0.92 2.52
CA GLN A 37 -5.85 -1.45 2.65
C GLN A 37 -5.51 -2.41 1.50
N TYR A 38 -4.28 -2.32 0.99
CA TYR A 38 -3.73 -3.19 -0.05
C TYR A 38 -2.42 -3.77 0.45
N MET A 39 -2.33 -5.10 0.55
CA MET A 39 -1.06 -5.79 0.73
C MET A 39 -0.48 -6.20 -0.62
N GLY A 40 0.78 -5.89 -0.85
CA GLY A 40 1.53 -6.27 -2.02
C GLY A 40 2.88 -6.88 -1.66
N HIS A 41 3.43 -7.65 -2.58
CA HIS A 41 4.84 -8.05 -2.57
C HIS A 41 5.54 -7.45 -3.79
N THR A 42 6.76 -6.96 -3.62
CA THR A 42 7.56 -6.41 -4.72
C THR A 42 8.99 -6.97 -4.71
N THR A 43 9.44 -7.40 -5.89
CA THR A 43 10.84 -7.74 -6.15
C THR A 43 11.67 -6.53 -6.59
N GLN A 44 11.01 -5.42 -6.94
CA GLN A 44 11.64 -4.13 -7.23
C GLN A 44 12.09 -3.45 -5.94
N GLN A 45 12.83 -2.32 -6.05
CA GLN A 45 13.08 -1.51 -4.87
C GLN A 45 11.76 -0.92 -4.39
N LEU A 46 11.59 -0.81 -3.08
CA LEU A 46 10.35 -0.30 -2.48
C LEU A 46 9.96 1.06 -3.07
N LYS A 47 10.91 1.98 -3.23
CA LYS A 47 10.65 3.31 -3.81
C LYS A 47 10.08 3.26 -5.22
N ASP A 48 10.55 2.34 -6.06
CA ASP A 48 10.15 2.24 -7.46
C ASP A 48 8.68 1.78 -7.51
N ARG A 49 8.35 0.77 -6.69
CA ARG A 49 6.99 0.27 -6.54
C ARG A 49 6.02 1.30 -5.98
N GLU A 50 6.44 2.04 -4.94
CA GLU A 50 5.59 3.09 -4.36
C GLU A 50 5.41 4.28 -5.30
N GLN A 51 6.42 4.59 -6.11
CA GLN A 51 6.31 5.62 -7.13
C GLN A 51 5.29 5.23 -8.21
N GLU A 52 5.28 3.97 -8.67
CA GLU A 52 4.24 3.46 -9.59
C GLU A 52 2.83 3.66 -9.01
N HIS A 53 2.63 3.25 -7.75
CA HIS A 53 1.34 3.42 -7.07
C HIS A 53 0.95 4.90 -6.92
N THR A 54 1.90 5.75 -6.54
CA THR A 54 1.71 7.21 -6.42
C THR A 54 1.28 7.81 -7.75
N ILE A 55 1.99 7.49 -8.84
CA ILE A 55 1.66 7.96 -10.19
C ILE A 55 0.26 7.50 -10.60
N SER A 56 -0.10 6.24 -10.31
CA SER A 56 -1.43 5.72 -10.61
C SER A 56 -2.54 6.48 -9.87
N VAL A 57 -2.33 6.81 -8.60
CA VAL A 57 -3.27 7.60 -7.79
C VAL A 57 -3.36 9.04 -8.30
N ASP A 58 -2.23 9.70 -8.57
CA ASP A 58 -2.21 11.08 -9.05
C ASP A 58 -2.88 11.22 -10.42
N ASN A 59 -2.66 10.24 -11.31
CA ASN A 59 -3.29 10.21 -12.64
C ASN A 59 -4.74 9.71 -12.61
N ASN A 60 -5.25 9.22 -11.48
CA ASN A 60 -6.55 8.52 -11.38
C ASN A 60 -6.65 7.37 -12.38
N ASP A 61 -5.56 6.62 -12.53
CA ASP A 61 -5.52 5.48 -13.42
C ASP A 61 -6.36 4.34 -12.85
N THR A 62 -7.59 4.25 -13.33
CA THR A 62 -8.56 3.23 -12.93
C THR A 62 -8.22 1.82 -13.44
N SER A 63 -7.12 1.64 -14.19
CA SER A 63 -6.65 0.30 -14.56
C SER A 63 -5.99 -0.44 -13.39
N THR A 64 -5.56 0.28 -12.35
CA THR A 64 -5.07 -0.32 -11.10
C THR A 64 -6.14 -0.25 -10.02
N LEU A 65 -6.18 -1.26 -9.15
CA LEU A 65 -7.13 -1.29 -8.02
C LEU A 65 -6.94 -0.07 -7.10
N ILE A 66 -5.70 0.33 -6.84
CA ILE A 66 -5.42 1.47 -5.97
C ILE A 66 -5.85 2.79 -6.62
N GLY A 67 -5.58 3.00 -7.90
CA GLY A 67 -5.99 4.20 -8.62
C GLY A 67 -7.51 4.30 -8.70
N GLN A 68 -8.19 3.19 -8.98
CA GLN A 68 -9.65 3.12 -8.99
C GLN A 68 -10.26 3.50 -7.64
N ASP A 69 -9.82 2.88 -6.55
CA ASP A 69 -10.43 3.09 -5.24
C ASP A 69 -10.05 4.46 -4.64
N PHE A 70 -8.83 4.95 -4.87
CA PHE A 70 -8.43 6.29 -4.46
C PHE A 70 -9.18 7.38 -5.23
N SER A 71 -9.47 7.18 -6.51
CA SER A 71 -10.25 8.15 -7.30
C SER A 71 -11.68 8.33 -6.78
N GLN A 72 -12.26 7.29 -6.17
CA GLN A 72 -13.60 7.33 -5.57
C GLN A 72 -13.58 7.90 -4.15
N CYS A 73 -12.52 7.61 -3.39
CA CYS A 73 -12.38 8.01 -2.00
C CYS A 73 -11.85 9.44 -1.82
N THR A 74 -10.92 9.86 -2.68
CA THR A 74 -10.13 11.09 -2.55
C THR A 74 -10.34 11.97 -3.77
N ASN A 75 -10.32 13.30 -3.58
CA ASN A 75 -10.34 14.25 -4.70
C ASN A 75 -8.94 14.37 -5.31
N ARG A 76 -8.40 13.23 -5.76
CA ARG A 76 -7.05 13.05 -6.32
C ARG A 76 -5.93 13.28 -5.30
N GLY A 77 -4.74 12.80 -5.64
CA GLY A 77 -3.52 13.05 -4.89
C GLY A 77 -3.19 12.00 -3.83
N THR A 78 -1.93 12.00 -3.40
CA THR A 78 -1.36 11.01 -2.46
C THR A 78 -1.37 11.43 -1.00
N ARG A 79 -2.00 12.55 -0.65
CA ARG A 79 -2.02 13.08 0.72
C ARG A 79 -2.53 12.07 1.75
N ASP A 80 -3.54 11.29 1.37
CA ASP A 80 -4.16 10.29 2.22
C ASP A 80 -3.56 8.89 2.03
N LEU A 81 -2.52 8.72 1.18
CA LEU A 81 -1.81 7.47 0.98
C LEU A 81 -0.77 7.25 2.11
N SER A 82 -0.80 6.08 2.73
CA SER A 82 0.19 5.62 3.69
C SER A 82 0.83 4.34 3.20
N VAL A 83 2.15 4.22 3.36
CA VAL A 83 2.89 3.01 3.03
C VAL A 83 3.61 2.49 4.27
N LYS A 84 3.54 1.18 4.51
CA LYS A 84 4.29 0.50 5.57
C LYS A 84 4.92 -0.77 5.02
N ALA A 85 6.22 -0.93 5.22
CA ALA A 85 6.87 -2.23 5.01
C ALA A 85 6.59 -3.12 6.23
N ILE A 86 6.12 -4.34 5.99
CA ILE A 86 5.72 -5.29 7.04
C ILE A 86 6.75 -6.42 7.16
N GLU A 87 7.33 -6.86 6.05
CA GLU A 87 8.29 -7.95 6.01
C GLU A 87 9.26 -7.76 4.83
N VAL A 88 10.47 -8.32 4.95
CA VAL A 88 11.47 -8.39 3.88
C VAL A 88 11.83 -9.86 3.68
N LYS A 89 11.78 -10.35 2.44
CA LYS A 89 12.05 -11.73 2.04
C LYS A 89 13.20 -11.84 1.05
#